data_AF-A0A1I8GH40-F1
#
_entry.id   AF-A0A1I8GH40-F1
#
_cell.length_a   1.000
_cell.length_b   1.000
_cell.length_c   1.000
_cell.angle_alpha   90.00
_cell.angle_beta   90.00
_cell.angle_gamma   90.00
#
_symmetry.space_group_name_H-M   'P 1'
#
loop_
_entity.id
_entity.type
_entity.pdbx_description
1 polymer ?
#
loop_
_entity_poly.entity_id
_entity_poly.type
_entity_poly.pdbx_seq_one_letter_code
_entity_poly.pdbx_strand_id
1 'polypeptide(L)'
;MSNPIVYFDIDIDGKPAGRITFKLYADIVPKTAENFRALCTGEKGIGEISGMPLHYKGSSFHRVIPQFMCQGGDFTRGNGTGGESIYGEKFPDEKFAINHSKPFLLSMANAGPNTNGSQFFITTVSTRWLDGKHVVFGEVVSGEDVVKRMESLGSESGRTSASIALPFRLLSTAANKAGRPQVFFDVAADGKSLGRVIFSLYYDKVPKTAENFRALCAGDKGVGKSGMPLHYKGSSFHRVIPQFMCQGGDFTHGNGTGGESIYGEKFPDENFSVRHSKPFLLSMANAGPNTNGSQFFITTEKTPWLDGKHVVFGEVATGEDVVKAIEKLGSQSGRPVKKVTIEDCGEV
;
A
#
# COMPACT_ATOMS: atom_id res chain seq x y z
N MET A 1 -2.13 24.49 5.06
CA MET A 1 -2.00 23.09 4.59
C MET A 1 -3.25 22.35 5.01
N SER A 2 -3.77 21.45 4.19
CA SER A 2 -4.89 20.59 4.59
C SER A 2 -4.41 19.54 5.59
N ASN A 3 -5.26 19.23 6.56
CA ASN A 3 -4.97 18.20 7.56
C ASN A 3 -5.01 16.80 6.92
N PRO A 4 -3.96 15.96 7.07
CA PRO A 4 -3.89 14.65 6.43
C PRO A 4 -5.00 13.71 6.88
N ILE A 5 -5.41 12.83 5.97
CA ILE A 5 -6.29 11.69 6.26
C ILE A 5 -5.46 10.41 6.10
N VAL A 6 -5.48 9.57 7.13
CA VAL A 6 -4.83 8.25 7.13
C VAL A 6 -5.81 7.20 7.64
N TYR A 7 -5.50 5.92 7.46
CA TYR A 7 -6.38 4.85 7.90
C TYR A 7 -5.62 3.63 8.39
N PHE A 8 -6.32 2.82 9.19
CA PHE A 8 -5.92 1.46 9.53
C PHE A 8 -7.00 0.49 9.08
N ASP A 9 -6.59 -0.57 8.40
CA ASP A 9 -7.39 -1.78 8.32
C ASP A 9 -7.09 -2.62 9.57
N ILE A 10 -8.15 -3.12 10.22
CA ILE A 10 -8.05 -3.87 11.47
C ILE A 10 -8.43 -5.31 11.20
N ASP A 11 -7.59 -6.22 11.69
CA ASP A 11 -7.91 -7.63 11.84
C ASP A 11 -8.21 -7.95 13.31
N ILE A 12 -9.25 -8.76 13.54
CA ILE A 12 -9.53 -9.41 14.83
C ILE A 12 -9.38 -10.92 14.63
N ASP A 13 -8.47 -11.55 15.37
CA ASP A 13 -8.07 -12.96 15.21
C ASP A 13 -7.73 -13.33 13.75
N GLY A 14 -7.01 -12.43 13.07
CA GLY A 14 -6.60 -12.60 11.67
C GLY A 14 -7.75 -12.46 10.66
N LYS A 15 -8.94 -12.03 11.07
CA LYS A 15 -10.08 -11.77 10.17
C LYS A 15 -10.33 -10.27 10.05
N PRO A 16 -10.60 -9.75 8.83
CA PRO A 16 -10.85 -8.33 8.66
C PRO A 16 -12.08 -7.89 9.46
N ALA A 17 -11.88 -6.92 10.35
CA ALA A 17 -12.86 -6.36 11.26
C ALA A 17 -13.42 -5.03 10.78
N GLY A 18 -12.68 -4.32 9.93
CA GLY A 18 -13.10 -3.06 9.31
C GLY A 18 -11.96 -2.06 9.20
N ARG A 19 -12.27 -0.85 8.74
CA ARG A 19 -11.33 0.25 8.57
C ARG A 19 -11.63 1.40 9.53
N ILE A 20 -10.59 1.95 10.14
CA ILE A 20 -10.64 3.18 10.93
C ILE A 20 -9.93 4.27 10.13
N THR A 21 -10.60 5.40 9.90
CA THR A 21 -10.03 6.57 9.22
C THR A 21 -9.82 7.69 10.21
N PHE A 22 -8.64 8.30 10.18
CA PHE A 22 -8.22 9.37 11.07
C PHE A 22 -7.99 10.65 10.29
N LYS A 23 -8.39 11.78 10.87
CA LYS A 23 -7.92 13.11 10.49
C LYS A 23 -6.83 13.54 11.45
N LEU A 24 -5.68 13.97 10.93
CA LEU A 24 -4.54 14.42 11.73
C LEU A 24 -4.47 15.94 11.78
N TYR A 25 -4.24 16.51 12.96
CA TYR A 25 -4.17 17.94 13.21
C TYR A 25 -2.78 18.53 12.91
N ALA A 26 -2.31 18.36 11.68
CA ALA A 26 -0.99 18.81 11.23
C ALA A 26 -0.83 20.34 11.27
N ASP A 27 -1.92 21.09 11.23
CA ASP A 27 -1.93 22.54 11.43
C ASP A 27 -1.68 22.97 12.89
N ILE A 28 -1.89 22.07 13.86
CA ILE A 28 -1.73 22.34 15.29
C ILE A 28 -0.45 21.70 15.85
N VAL A 29 -0.21 20.43 15.49
CA VAL A 29 0.91 19.58 15.96
C VAL A 29 1.59 18.90 14.77
N PRO A 30 2.28 19.66 13.90
CA PRO A 30 2.82 19.17 12.63
C PRO A 30 3.80 18.02 12.77
N LYS A 31 4.68 18.02 13.78
CA LYS A 31 5.68 16.94 13.94
C LYS A 31 5.02 15.63 14.39
N THR A 32 4.08 15.72 15.33
CA THR A 32 3.35 14.57 15.87
C THR A 32 2.47 13.94 14.78
N ALA A 33 1.76 14.79 14.02
CA ALA A 33 0.95 14.35 12.89
C ALA A 33 1.80 13.71 11.79
N GLU A 34 2.95 14.31 11.43
CA GLU A 34 3.84 13.77 10.40
C GLU A 34 4.48 12.44 10.82
N ASN A 35 4.88 12.30 12.09
CA ASN A 35 5.36 11.03 12.64
C ASN A 35 4.32 9.91 12.43
N PHE A 36 3.08 10.14 12.86
CA PHE A 36 2.03 9.14 12.70
C PHE A 36 1.69 8.86 11.23
N ARG A 37 1.58 9.91 10.40
CA ARG A 37 1.28 9.77 8.96
C ARG A 37 2.33 8.93 8.24
N ALA A 38 3.60 9.23 8.47
CA ALA A 38 4.71 8.52 7.83
C ALA A 38 4.82 7.06 8.30
N LEU A 39 4.53 6.78 9.57
CA LEU A 39 4.44 5.40 10.08
C LEU A 39 3.20 4.65 9.53
N CYS A 40 2.13 5.34 9.15
CA CYS A 40 1.02 4.69 8.42
C CYS A 40 1.46 4.24 7.01
N THR A 41 2.30 5.03 6.32
CA THR A 41 2.72 4.73 4.94
C THR A 41 3.95 3.82 4.86
N GLY A 42 4.86 3.90 5.84
CA GLY A 42 6.15 3.21 5.81
C GLY A 42 7.21 3.88 4.93
N GLU A 43 6.96 5.12 4.48
CA GLU A 43 7.81 5.80 3.50
C GLU A 43 9.23 6.15 4.00
N LYS A 44 9.47 6.04 5.32
CA LYS A 44 10.75 6.40 5.95
C LYS A 44 11.75 5.25 5.99
N GLY A 45 11.40 4.08 5.45
CA GLY A 45 12.32 2.95 5.33
C GLY A 45 12.61 2.29 6.68
N ILE A 46 13.89 2.03 6.96
CA ILE A 46 14.34 1.31 8.17
C ILE A 46 14.76 2.31 9.24
N GLY A 47 14.31 2.10 10.48
CA GLY A 47 14.68 2.90 11.63
C GLY A 47 16.13 2.64 12.03
N GLU A 48 16.89 3.71 12.26
CA GLU A 48 18.31 3.62 12.59
C GLU A 48 18.55 2.99 13.97
N ILE A 49 17.60 3.15 14.90
CA ILE A 49 17.73 2.66 16.28
C ILE A 49 17.26 1.21 16.40
N SER A 50 16.06 0.91 15.90
CA SER A 50 15.49 -0.44 16.03
C SER A 50 15.98 -1.41 14.96
N GLY A 51 16.47 -0.93 13.82
CA GLY A 51 16.74 -1.74 12.63
C GLY A 51 15.47 -2.31 11.98
N MET A 52 14.28 -1.89 12.42
CA MET A 52 12.99 -2.36 11.93
C MET A 52 12.40 -1.37 10.92
N PRO A 53 11.55 -1.83 9.97
CA PRO A 53 10.78 -0.93 9.13
C PRO A 53 9.95 0.06 9.96
N LEU A 54 10.04 1.36 9.64
CA LEU A 54 9.28 2.43 10.28
C LEU A 54 7.84 2.45 9.76
N HIS A 55 7.04 1.45 10.14
CA HIS A 55 5.63 1.38 9.79
C HIS A 55 4.76 0.66 10.83
N TYR A 56 3.46 0.95 10.84
CA TYR A 56 2.49 0.25 11.70
C TYR A 56 2.00 -1.10 11.14
N LYS A 57 2.27 -1.44 9.88
CA LYS A 57 1.86 -2.72 9.28
C LYS A 57 2.45 -3.89 10.08
N GLY A 58 1.63 -4.89 10.39
CA GLY A 58 2.01 -6.04 11.20
C GLY A 58 2.03 -5.79 12.72
N SER A 59 1.87 -4.55 13.19
CA SER A 59 1.79 -4.25 14.62
C SER A 59 0.39 -4.50 15.19
N SER A 60 0.23 -4.42 16.51
CA SER A 60 -1.04 -4.72 17.18
C SER A 60 -1.45 -3.66 18.20
N PHE A 61 -2.75 -3.66 18.50
CA PHE A 61 -3.29 -3.02 19.70
C PHE A 61 -3.03 -3.94 20.89
N HIS A 62 -1.88 -3.75 21.51
CA HIS A 62 -1.36 -4.60 22.59
C HIS A 62 -2.01 -4.30 23.95
N ARG A 63 -2.74 -3.18 24.07
CA ARG A 63 -3.42 -2.81 25.31
C ARG A 63 -4.76 -2.14 25.04
N VAL A 64 -5.86 -2.74 25.51
CA VAL A 64 -7.21 -2.19 25.37
C VAL A 64 -7.95 -2.26 26.70
N ILE A 65 -8.41 -1.10 27.18
CA ILE A 65 -9.15 -0.97 28.44
C ILE A 65 -10.52 -0.37 28.12
N PRO A 66 -11.62 -1.11 28.36
CA PRO A 66 -12.97 -0.61 28.19
C PRO A 66 -13.23 0.64 29.01
N GLN A 67 -14.04 1.55 28.45
CA GLN A 67 -14.34 2.88 29.02
C GLN A 67 -13.07 3.71 29.27
N PHE A 68 -12.04 3.50 28.45
CA PHE A 68 -10.81 4.27 28.52
C PHE A 68 -10.21 4.46 27.13
N MET A 69 -9.52 3.44 26.60
CA MET A 69 -8.73 3.59 25.37
C MET A 69 -8.30 2.26 24.73
N CYS A 70 -7.98 2.34 23.43
CA CYS A 70 -7.29 1.31 22.66
C CYS A 70 -5.88 1.82 22.29
N GLN A 71 -4.83 1.18 22.79
CA GLN A 71 -3.43 1.56 22.59
C GLN A 71 -2.71 0.58 21.64
N GLY A 72 -1.92 1.16 20.73
CA GLY A 72 -1.13 0.44 19.73
C GLY A 72 0.15 1.19 19.38
N GLY A 73 0.78 0.80 18.28
CA GLY A 73 1.96 1.48 17.74
C GLY A 73 3.32 1.00 18.24
N ASP A 74 3.36 -0.08 19.03
CA ASP A 74 4.62 -0.79 19.33
C ASP A 74 4.89 -1.82 18.23
N PHE A 75 5.54 -1.40 17.15
CA PHE A 75 5.89 -2.27 16.02
C PHE A 75 7.24 -3.00 16.19
N THR A 76 7.99 -2.74 17.27
CA THR A 76 9.29 -3.37 17.48
C THR A 76 9.22 -4.55 18.45
N ARG A 77 8.41 -4.47 19.51
CA ARG A 77 8.26 -5.52 20.53
C ARG A 77 6.84 -6.04 20.69
N GLY A 78 5.83 -5.27 20.25
CA GLY A 78 4.42 -5.65 20.29
C GLY A 78 3.83 -5.83 21.70
N ASN A 79 4.47 -5.31 22.74
CA ASN A 79 4.08 -5.52 24.14
C ASN A 79 3.96 -4.22 24.96
N GLY A 80 4.10 -3.06 24.30
CA GLY A 80 4.02 -1.73 24.89
C GLY A 80 5.35 -1.20 25.41
N THR A 81 6.45 -1.95 25.28
CA THR A 81 7.80 -1.52 25.73
C THR A 81 8.70 -1.09 24.58
N GLY A 82 8.20 -1.12 23.34
CA GLY A 82 8.93 -0.75 22.13
C GLY A 82 8.35 0.46 21.38
N GLY A 83 8.63 0.47 20.08
CA GLY A 83 8.38 1.58 19.17
C GLY A 83 9.60 2.47 18.93
N GLU A 84 9.67 3.04 17.73
CA GLU A 84 10.60 4.10 17.32
C GLU A 84 9.82 5.18 16.56
N SER A 85 10.25 6.44 16.60
CA SER A 85 9.68 7.53 15.80
C SER A 85 10.45 7.73 14.50
N ILE A 86 9.89 8.47 13.55
CA ILE A 86 10.61 8.84 12.32
C ILE A 86 11.77 9.82 12.55
N TYR A 87 11.94 10.30 13.79
CA TYR A 87 12.97 11.24 14.21
C TYR A 87 14.02 10.59 15.12
N GLY A 88 14.00 9.26 15.26
CA GLY A 88 14.82 8.49 16.20
C GLY A 88 13.99 7.87 17.32
N GLU A 89 14.62 7.51 18.45
CA GLU A 89 13.94 6.78 19.53
C GLU A 89 12.73 7.54 20.09
N LYS A 90 12.90 8.83 20.40
CA LYS A 90 11.87 9.69 21.00
C LYS A 90 11.90 11.11 20.44
N PHE A 91 10.77 11.81 20.53
CA PHE A 91 10.67 13.24 20.21
C PHE A 91 9.85 14.03 21.26
N PRO A 92 10.05 15.37 21.36
CA PRO A 92 9.38 16.21 22.34
C PRO A 92 7.86 16.32 22.16
N ASP A 93 7.16 16.73 23.21
CA ASP A 93 5.74 17.11 23.11
C ASP A 93 5.61 18.41 22.30
N GLU A 94 4.61 18.46 21.42
CA GLU A 94 4.16 19.72 20.83
C GLU A 94 3.09 20.37 21.74
N LYS A 95 2.15 21.11 21.16
CA LYS A 95 1.14 21.86 21.91
C LYS A 95 0.05 20.95 22.48
N PHE A 96 -0.30 21.14 23.75
CA PHE A 96 -1.53 20.60 24.35
C PHE A 96 -2.75 21.48 24.01
N ALA A 97 -3.02 21.65 22.71
CA ALA A 97 -4.07 22.57 22.25
C ALA A 97 -5.48 21.97 22.32
N ILE A 98 -5.60 20.65 22.39
CA ILE A 98 -6.87 19.93 22.36
C ILE A 98 -6.96 19.05 23.61
N ASN A 99 -8.08 19.20 24.32
CA ASN A 99 -8.41 18.40 25.49
C ASN A 99 -9.11 17.10 25.09
N HIS A 100 -8.92 16.04 25.88
CA HIS A 100 -9.56 14.73 25.77
C HIS A 100 -11.03 14.77 26.19
N SER A 101 -11.78 15.68 25.59
CA SER A 101 -13.13 16.08 25.98
C SER A 101 -14.23 15.20 25.39
N LYS A 102 -13.88 14.29 24.48
CA LYS A 102 -14.81 13.40 23.78
C LYS A 102 -14.13 12.06 23.44
N PRO A 103 -14.91 11.00 23.15
CA PRO A 103 -14.35 9.76 22.59
C PRO A 103 -13.76 9.99 21.20
N PHE A 104 -13.02 8.99 20.73
CA PHE A 104 -12.43 8.87 19.40
C PHE A 104 -11.36 9.91 19.06
N LEU A 105 -10.71 10.46 20.08
CA LEU A 105 -9.51 11.28 19.91
C LEU A 105 -8.29 10.38 19.79
N LEU A 106 -7.37 10.76 18.90
CA LEU A 106 -6.10 10.09 18.67
C LEU A 106 -4.99 10.89 19.38
N SER A 107 -4.27 10.23 20.29
CA SER A 107 -3.34 10.89 21.21
C SER A 107 -2.09 10.05 21.46
N MET A 108 -0.96 10.70 21.77
CA MET A 108 0.33 10.02 21.96
C MET A 108 0.37 9.22 23.26
N ALA A 109 0.83 7.98 23.19
CA ALA A 109 1.24 7.23 24.37
C ALA A 109 2.73 7.51 24.63
N ASN A 110 3.05 8.04 25.80
CA ASN A 110 4.40 8.39 26.21
C ASN A 110 4.68 7.91 27.65
N ALA A 111 5.96 7.86 28.04
CA ALA A 111 6.41 7.46 29.37
C ALA A 111 6.64 8.65 30.30
N GLY A 112 6.02 9.81 29.99
CA GLY A 112 6.27 11.09 30.61
C GLY A 112 6.59 12.19 29.59
N PRO A 113 6.78 13.44 30.05
CA PRO A 113 6.98 14.58 29.17
C PRO A 113 8.11 14.37 28.17
N ASN A 114 7.88 14.74 26.92
CA ASN A 114 8.85 14.72 25.83
C ASN A 114 9.41 13.33 25.47
N THR A 115 8.63 12.27 25.70
CA THR A 115 9.03 10.89 25.38
C THR A 115 8.14 10.23 24.33
N ASN A 116 7.64 11.02 23.38
CA ASN A 116 6.80 10.51 22.30
C ASN A 116 7.62 9.61 21.38
N GLY A 117 7.07 8.45 21.01
CA GLY A 117 7.65 7.52 20.05
C GLY A 117 6.65 7.24 18.93
N SER A 118 6.42 5.97 18.63
CA SER A 118 5.37 5.53 17.70
C SER A 118 4.07 5.11 18.38
N GLN A 119 4.07 4.91 19.69
CA GLN A 119 2.89 4.44 20.40
C GLN A 119 1.83 5.54 20.52
N PHE A 120 0.57 5.14 20.38
CA PHE A 120 -0.60 6.03 20.42
C PHE A 120 -1.77 5.31 21.08
N PHE A 121 -2.80 6.07 21.43
CA PHE A 121 -4.09 5.51 21.83
C PHE A 121 -5.26 6.27 21.21
N ILE A 122 -6.38 5.54 21.06
CA ILE A 122 -7.68 6.07 20.67
C ILE A 122 -8.56 6.09 21.92
N THR A 123 -9.12 7.24 22.29
CA THR A 123 -10.05 7.32 23.43
C THR A 123 -11.40 6.68 23.10
N THR A 124 -12.04 6.01 24.06
CA THR A 124 -13.39 5.47 23.89
C THR A 124 -14.44 6.20 24.72
N VAL A 125 -13.99 7.08 25.61
CA VAL A 125 -14.78 8.04 26.41
C VAL A 125 -14.02 9.37 26.53
N SER A 126 -14.59 10.36 27.23
CA SER A 126 -13.80 11.54 27.61
C SER A 126 -12.79 11.17 28.71
N THR A 127 -11.52 11.52 28.50
CA THR A 127 -10.40 11.16 29.39
C THR A 127 -9.62 12.41 29.82
N ARG A 128 -10.32 13.44 30.32
CA ARG A 128 -9.70 14.75 30.66
C ARG A 128 -8.56 14.70 31.68
N TRP A 129 -8.43 13.61 32.45
CA TRP A 129 -7.29 13.40 33.34
C TRP A 129 -5.94 13.21 32.61
N LEU A 130 -5.98 13.05 31.28
CA LEU A 130 -4.82 13.01 30.37
C LEU A 130 -4.45 14.38 29.78
N ASP A 131 -5.27 15.42 30.00
CA ASP A 131 -5.02 16.75 29.48
C ASP A 131 -3.69 17.32 30.02
N GLY A 132 -2.92 17.98 29.15
CA GLY A 132 -1.60 18.50 29.47
C GLY A 132 -0.49 17.44 29.65
N LYS A 133 -0.78 16.16 29.41
CA LYS A 133 0.19 15.05 29.53
C LYS A 133 0.42 14.30 28.21
N HIS A 134 -0.64 14.16 27.42
CA HIS A 134 -0.62 13.46 26.14
C HIS A 134 -1.07 14.40 25.03
N VAL A 135 -0.28 14.47 23.96
CA VAL A 135 -0.58 15.34 22.81
C VAL A 135 -1.68 14.68 21.98
N VAL A 136 -2.86 15.30 21.93
CA VAL A 136 -3.91 14.94 20.97
C VAL A 136 -3.51 15.46 19.60
N PHE A 137 -3.40 14.56 18.63
CA PHE A 137 -2.90 14.88 17.29
C PHE A 137 -3.83 14.46 16.16
N GLY A 138 -5.01 13.91 16.47
CA GLY A 138 -6.04 13.64 15.49
C GLY A 138 -7.35 13.15 16.11
N GLU A 139 -8.25 12.72 15.24
CA GLU A 139 -9.52 12.08 15.63
C GLU A 139 -9.93 11.04 14.59
N VAL A 140 -10.72 10.05 15.02
CA VAL A 140 -11.42 9.16 14.10
C VAL A 140 -12.53 9.95 13.40
N VAL A 141 -12.61 9.82 12.08
CA VAL A 141 -13.66 10.42 11.24
C VAL A 141 -14.54 9.38 10.55
N SER A 142 -14.17 8.10 10.63
CA SER A 142 -14.96 6.94 10.22
C SER A 142 -14.43 5.67 10.89
N GLY A 143 -15.30 4.73 11.20
CA GLY A 143 -14.93 3.42 11.77
C GLY A 143 -15.05 3.36 13.30
N GLU A 144 -15.89 4.20 13.91
CA GLU A 144 -16.17 4.20 15.35
C GLU A 144 -16.74 2.86 15.82
N ASP A 145 -17.50 2.16 14.97
CA ASP A 145 -18.01 0.81 15.24
C ASP A 145 -16.88 -0.23 15.34
N VAL A 146 -15.83 -0.10 14.53
CA VAL A 146 -14.63 -0.93 14.62
C VAL A 146 -13.89 -0.66 15.93
N VAL A 147 -13.72 0.61 16.32
CA VAL A 147 -13.10 0.98 17.61
C VAL A 147 -13.89 0.41 18.78
N LYS A 148 -15.23 0.52 18.79
CA LYS A 148 -16.07 -0.07 19.84
C LYS A 148 -15.97 -1.59 19.88
N ARG A 149 -15.85 -2.25 18.73
CA ARG A 149 -15.63 -3.70 18.68
C ARG A 149 -14.27 -4.08 19.26
N MET A 150 -13.21 -3.34 18.93
CA MET A 150 -11.89 -3.52 19.54
C MET A 150 -11.95 -3.32 21.07
N GLU A 151 -12.63 -2.27 21.53
CA GLU A 151 -12.84 -1.98 22.95
C GLU A 151 -13.52 -3.15 23.68
N SER A 152 -14.55 -3.75 23.07
CA SER A 152 -15.30 -4.86 23.67
C SER A 152 -14.47 -6.12 23.92
N LEU A 153 -13.29 -6.21 23.31
CA LEU A 153 -12.33 -7.31 23.47
C LEU A 153 -11.26 -6.99 24.54
N GLY A 154 -11.28 -5.80 25.12
CA GLY A 154 -10.36 -5.39 26.18
C GLY A 154 -10.74 -5.89 27.56
N SER A 155 -9.86 -5.63 28.53
CA SER A 155 -10.08 -5.93 29.95
C SER A 155 -9.54 -4.81 30.83
N GLU A 156 -9.89 -4.79 32.12
CA GLU A 156 -9.35 -3.81 33.08
C GLU A 156 -7.81 -3.86 33.16
N SER A 157 -7.22 -5.06 32.99
CA SER A 157 -5.76 -5.25 32.95
C SER A 157 -5.12 -4.71 31.66
N GLY A 158 -5.92 -4.35 30.66
CA GLY A 158 -5.47 -3.97 29.33
C GLY A 158 -5.23 -5.15 28.38
N ARG A 159 -5.24 -6.39 28.85
CA ARG A 159 -5.13 -7.57 27.97
C ARG A 159 -6.37 -7.69 27.09
N THR A 160 -6.16 -8.14 25.86
CA THR A 160 -7.24 -8.42 24.90
C THR A 160 -7.61 -9.89 24.91
N SER A 161 -8.91 -10.20 24.72
CA SER A 161 -9.41 -11.57 24.57
C SER A 161 -9.20 -12.15 23.18
N ALA A 162 -8.82 -11.31 22.22
CA ALA A 162 -8.54 -11.65 20.83
C ALA A 162 -7.34 -10.83 20.33
N SER A 163 -6.68 -11.31 19.28
CA SER A 163 -5.63 -10.54 18.60
C SER A 163 -6.26 -9.40 17.82
N ILE A 164 -5.84 -8.17 18.08
CA ILE A 164 -6.28 -6.97 17.36
C ILE A 164 -5.07 -6.40 16.65
N ALA A 165 -4.95 -6.64 15.35
CA ALA A 165 -3.75 -6.35 14.59
C ALA A 165 -4.02 -5.40 13.43
N LEU A 166 -3.01 -4.60 13.12
CA LEU A 166 -2.85 -4.01 11.80
C LEU A 166 -2.21 -5.10 10.94
N PRO A 167 -2.96 -5.74 10.05
CA PRO A 167 -2.45 -6.92 9.39
C PRO A 167 -1.21 -6.58 8.55
N PHE A 168 -0.26 -7.52 8.50
CA PHE A 168 0.71 -7.57 7.41
C PHE A 168 -0.01 -8.10 6.17
N ARG A 169 -1.01 -7.34 5.71
CA ARG A 169 -1.64 -7.56 4.42
C ARG A 169 -0.99 -6.56 3.50
N LEU A 170 -0.23 -7.11 2.54
CA LEU A 170 -0.31 -6.66 1.17
C LEU A 170 -1.79 -6.33 0.90
N LEU A 171 -2.11 -5.05 0.68
CA LEU A 171 -3.49 -4.56 0.74
C LEU A 171 -4.37 -5.48 -0.13
N SER A 172 -5.20 -6.24 0.55
CA SER A 172 -6.31 -6.99 -0.04
C SER A 172 -7.54 -6.24 0.44
N THR A 173 -7.83 -5.13 -0.24
CA THR A 173 -9.04 -4.36 -0.02
C THR A 173 -10.25 -5.10 -0.56
N ALA A 174 -11.38 -4.89 0.12
CA ALA A 174 -12.53 -5.78 0.17
C ALA A 174 -13.28 -6.05 -1.15
N ALA A 175 -13.75 -7.29 -1.26
CA ALA A 175 -14.88 -7.77 -2.06
C ALA A 175 -14.89 -7.43 -3.55
N ASN A 176 -14.01 -8.09 -4.29
CA ASN A 176 -14.35 -8.55 -5.64
C ASN A 176 -14.46 -10.07 -5.61
N LYS A 177 -15.42 -10.66 -6.33
CA LYS A 177 -15.96 -12.04 -6.22
C LYS A 177 -14.95 -13.22 -6.17
N ALA A 178 -13.63 -12.98 -6.18
CA ALA A 178 -12.55 -13.95 -6.14
C ALA A 178 -11.37 -13.65 -5.17
N GLY A 179 -11.37 -12.57 -4.37
CA GLY A 179 -10.37 -12.37 -3.29
C GLY A 179 -8.90 -12.21 -3.71
N ARG A 180 -8.64 -11.71 -4.92
CA ARG A 180 -7.29 -11.60 -5.52
C ARG A 180 -6.62 -10.26 -5.22
N PRO A 181 -5.29 -10.22 -4.93
CA PRO A 181 -4.54 -8.97 -4.73
C PRO A 181 -4.72 -7.98 -5.88
N GLN A 182 -4.76 -6.70 -5.55
CA GLN A 182 -4.95 -5.63 -6.53
C GLN A 182 -3.84 -4.58 -6.46
N VAL A 183 -3.46 -4.08 -7.63
CA VAL A 183 -2.46 -3.02 -7.78
C VAL A 183 -2.97 -1.97 -8.74
N PHE A 184 -2.43 -0.77 -8.68
CA PHE A 184 -2.86 0.34 -9.53
C PHE A 184 -1.71 1.01 -10.28
N PHE A 185 -2.06 1.62 -11.41
CA PHE A 185 -1.26 2.62 -12.12
C PHE A 185 -2.05 3.92 -12.25
N ASP A 186 -1.46 5.04 -11.86
CA ASP A 186 -1.87 6.37 -12.30
C ASP A 186 -1.11 6.69 -13.58
N VAL A 187 -1.84 6.93 -14.67
CA VAL A 187 -1.26 7.07 -16.01
C VAL A 187 -1.44 8.48 -16.52
N ALA A 188 -0.43 9.02 -17.20
CA ALA A 188 -0.51 10.27 -17.93
C ALA A 188 0.06 10.16 -19.34
N ALA A 189 -0.43 11.02 -20.25
CA ALA A 189 0.12 11.22 -21.58
C ALA A 189 0.67 12.66 -21.69
N ASP A 190 1.98 12.79 -21.93
CA ASP A 190 2.71 14.06 -21.91
C ASP A 190 2.41 14.91 -20.66
N GLY A 191 2.34 14.26 -19.49
CA GLY A 191 2.06 14.89 -18.19
C GLY A 191 0.58 15.24 -17.95
N LYS A 192 -0.32 14.95 -18.90
CA LYS A 192 -1.76 15.06 -18.68
C LYS A 192 -2.31 13.73 -18.20
N SER A 193 -2.86 13.70 -16.98
CA SER A 193 -3.49 12.51 -16.40
C SER A 193 -4.56 11.92 -17.34
N LEU A 194 -4.44 10.62 -17.59
CA LEU A 194 -5.43 9.78 -18.25
C LEU A 194 -6.34 9.06 -17.24
N GLY A 195 -5.96 9.01 -15.97
CA GLY A 195 -6.68 8.35 -14.90
C GLY A 195 -5.95 7.14 -14.32
N ARG A 196 -6.67 6.36 -13.52
CA ARG A 196 -6.16 5.20 -12.80
C ARG A 196 -6.64 3.90 -13.42
N VAL A 197 -5.73 2.93 -13.59
CA VAL A 197 -6.06 1.53 -13.89
C VAL A 197 -5.82 0.71 -12.63
N ILE A 198 -6.79 -0.13 -12.24
CA ILE A 198 -6.61 -1.13 -11.18
C ILE A 198 -6.58 -2.51 -11.82
N PHE A 199 -5.60 -3.32 -11.44
CA PHE A 199 -5.43 -4.70 -11.89
C PHE A 199 -5.75 -5.67 -10.75
N SER A 200 -6.32 -6.82 -11.08
CA SER A 200 -6.46 -7.96 -10.17
C SER A 200 -5.50 -9.08 -10.61
N LEU A 201 -4.71 -9.61 -9.67
CA LEU A 201 -3.62 -10.54 -9.94
C LEU A 201 -3.98 -11.99 -9.58
N TYR A 202 -3.65 -12.93 -10.46
CA TYR A 202 -4.00 -14.35 -10.34
C TYR A 202 -3.02 -15.14 -9.45
N TYR A 203 -2.88 -14.75 -8.18
CA TYR A 203 -2.03 -15.47 -7.21
C TYR A 203 -2.41 -16.96 -7.05
N ASP A 204 -3.69 -17.29 -7.23
CA ASP A 204 -4.21 -18.66 -7.21
C ASP A 204 -3.68 -19.55 -8.35
N LYS A 205 -3.12 -18.95 -9.41
CA LYS A 205 -2.66 -19.66 -10.60
C LYS A 205 -1.17 -19.47 -10.85
N VAL A 206 -0.67 -18.25 -10.70
CA VAL A 206 0.70 -17.85 -11.02
C VAL A 206 1.28 -16.95 -9.92
N PRO A 207 1.43 -17.47 -8.69
CA PRO A 207 1.86 -16.68 -7.53
C PRO A 207 3.21 -15.99 -7.70
N LYS A 208 4.20 -16.60 -8.37
CA LYS A 208 5.51 -15.95 -8.58
C LYS A 208 5.40 -14.80 -9.59
N THR A 209 4.68 -15.01 -10.68
CA THR A 209 4.48 -13.99 -11.71
C THR A 209 3.69 -12.81 -11.16
N ALA A 210 2.64 -13.11 -10.38
CA ALA A 210 1.82 -12.11 -9.71
C ALA A 210 2.62 -11.32 -8.65
N GLU A 211 3.43 -11.99 -7.81
CA GLU A 211 4.27 -11.31 -6.81
C GLU A 211 5.33 -10.42 -7.45
N ASN A 212 5.93 -10.83 -8.57
CA ASN A 212 6.84 -9.97 -9.32
C ASN A 212 6.18 -8.65 -9.72
N PHE A 213 5.01 -8.72 -10.36
CA PHE A 213 4.31 -7.51 -10.78
C PHE A 213 3.86 -6.66 -9.59
N ARG A 214 3.36 -7.29 -8.53
CA ARG A 214 2.90 -6.58 -7.32
C ARG A 214 4.04 -5.82 -6.64
N ALA A 215 5.18 -6.48 -6.43
CA ALA A 215 6.35 -5.87 -5.82
C ALA A 215 6.92 -4.72 -6.66
N LEU A 216 6.92 -4.86 -7.99
CA LEU A 216 7.32 -3.79 -8.90
C LEU A 216 6.32 -2.63 -8.93
N CYS A 217 5.03 -2.85 -8.61
CA CYS A 217 4.10 -1.75 -8.39
C CYS A 217 4.37 -1.04 -7.06
N ALA A 218 4.66 -1.78 -5.99
CA ALA A 218 4.91 -1.22 -4.66
C ALA A 218 6.28 -0.54 -4.52
N GLY A 219 7.29 -0.96 -5.28
CA GLY A 219 8.65 -0.45 -5.17
C GLY A 219 9.37 -0.88 -3.89
N ASP A 220 8.91 -1.95 -3.22
CA ASP A 220 9.34 -2.36 -1.88
C ASP A 220 10.56 -3.30 -1.85
N LYS A 221 11.15 -3.60 -3.02
CA LYS A 221 12.32 -4.49 -3.18
C LYS A 221 13.65 -3.76 -3.34
N GLY A 222 13.67 -2.44 -3.18
CA GLY A 222 14.89 -1.65 -3.27
C GLY A 222 15.45 -1.55 -4.69
N VAL A 223 16.76 -1.68 -4.82
CA VAL A 223 17.51 -1.49 -6.08
C VAL A 223 17.89 -2.84 -6.68
N GLY A 224 17.63 -3.02 -7.98
CA GLY A 224 17.97 -4.22 -8.73
C GLY A 224 19.44 -4.29 -9.14
N LYS A 225 19.86 -5.39 -9.77
CA LYS A 225 21.22 -5.56 -10.30
C LYS A 225 21.53 -4.58 -11.43
N SER A 226 20.51 -4.05 -12.09
CA SER A 226 20.68 -2.98 -13.08
C SER A 226 21.07 -1.62 -12.47
N GLY A 227 21.10 -1.51 -11.13
CA GLY A 227 21.32 -0.25 -10.42
C GLY A 227 20.11 0.68 -10.38
N MET A 228 18.96 0.22 -10.89
CA MET A 228 17.71 0.98 -10.90
C MET A 228 16.75 0.48 -9.80
N PRO A 229 15.89 1.35 -9.25
CA PRO A 229 14.82 0.92 -8.37
C PRO A 229 13.94 -0.14 -9.05
N LEU A 230 13.61 -1.22 -8.34
CA LEU A 230 12.67 -2.24 -8.78
C LEU A 230 11.24 -1.70 -8.65
N HIS A 231 10.88 -0.73 -9.50
CA HIS A 231 9.65 0.04 -9.38
C HIS A 231 9.14 0.52 -10.75
N TYR A 232 7.84 0.36 -11.02
CA TYR A 232 7.23 0.80 -12.28
C TYR A 232 7.03 2.32 -12.37
N LYS A 233 7.03 3.04 -11.24
CA LYS A 233 6.85 4.49 -11.21
C LYS A 233 7.88 5.20 -12.10
N GLY A 234 7.38 6.02 -13.01
CA GLY A 234 8.17 6.75 -14.01
C GLY A 234 8.46 5.98 -15.31
N SER A 235 8.21 4.66 -15.36
CA SER A 235 8.34 3.89 -16.60
C SER A 235 7.22 4.22 -17.59
N SER A 236 7.36 3.79 -18.84
CA SER A 236 6.42 4.15 -19.92
C SER A 236 5.84 2.93 -20.63
N PHE A 237 4.65 3.13 -21.21
CA PHE A 237 4.13 2.24 -22.24
C PHE A 237 4.88 2.55 -23.54
N HIS A 238 5.97 1.82 -23.78
CA HIS A 238 6.89 2.09 -24.88
C HIS A 238 6.42 1.48 -26.22
N ARG A 239 5.45 0.56 -26.18
CA ARG A 239 4.88 -0.06 -27.38
C ARG A 239 3.36 -0.24 -27.27
N VAL A 240 2.58 0.46 -28.07
CA VAL A 240 1.12 0.43 -28.08
C VAL A 240 0.62 0.21 -29.51
N ILE A 241 -0.05 -0.92 -29.75
CA ILE A 241 -0.61 -1.29 -31.05
C ILE A 241 -2.14 -1.35 -30.92
N PRO A 242 -2.89 -0.45 -31.59
CA PRO A 242 -4.34 -0.47 -31.58
C PRO A 242 -4.90 -1.80 -32.08
N GLN A 243 -5.99 -2.28 -31.46
CA GLN A 243 -6.63 -3.57 -31.71
C GLN A 243 -5.70 -4.77 -31.45
N PHE A 244 -4.76 -4.59 -30.51
CA PHE A 244 -3.86 -5.66 -30.10
C PHE A 244 -3.53 -5.57 -28.61
N MET A 245 -2.64 -4.65 -28.22
CA MET A 245 -2.15 -4.56 -26.84
C MET A 245 -1.40 -3.25 -26.55
N CYS A 246 -1.29 -2.94 -25.25
CA CYS A 246 -0.46 -1.88 -24.69
C CYS A 246 0.66 -2.50 -23.84
N GLN A 247 1.93 -2.36 -24.26
CA GLN A 247 3.11 -2.91 -23.61
C GLN A 247 3.94 -1.82 -22.90
N GLY A 248 4.38 -2.14 -21.69
CA GLY A 248 5.16 -1.28 -20.82
C GLY A 248 6.08 -2.06 -19.88
N GLY A 249 6.52 -1.43 -18.79
CA GLY A 249 7.27 -2.08 -17.72
C GLY A 249 8.78 -2.17 -17.92
N ASP A 250 9.33 -1.50 -18.92
CA ASP A 250 10.79 -1.29 -19.02
C ASP A 250 11.17 -0.05 -18.21
N PHE A 251 11.57 -0.24 -16.95
CA PHE A 251 12.03 0.83 -16.07
C PHE A 251 13.54 1.06 -16.10
N THR A 252 14.31 0.24 -16.83
CA THR A 252 15.78 0.39 -16.90
C THR A 252 16.21 1.20 -18.11
N HIS A 253 15.67 0.89 -19.30
CA HIS A 253 15.99 1.60 -20.55
C HIS A 253 14.82 2.41 -21.10
N GLY A 254 13.58 2.09 -20.70
CA GLY A 254 12.38 2.81 -21.12
C GLY A 254 12.02 2.67 -22.60
N ASN A 255 12.61 1.70 -23.32
CA ASN A 255 12.49 1.57 -24.77
C ASN A 255 12.14 0.16 -25.26
N GLY A 256 11.90 -0.77 -24.32
CA GLY A 256 11.55 -2.17 -24.58
C GLY A 256 12.75 -3.12 -24.64
N THR A 257 13.98 -2.62 -24.48
CA THR A 257 15.19 -3.47 -24.45
C THR A 257 15.63 -3.84 -23.04
N GLY A 258 15.03 -3.23 -22.01
CA GLY A 258 15.42 -3.40 -20.62
C GLY A 258 14.40 -4.15 -19.77
N GLY A 259 14.43 -3.82 -18.47
CA GLY A 259 13.59 -4.39 -17.44
C GLY A 259 14.27 -5.53 -16.69
N GLU A 260 14.11 -5.52 -15.37
CA GLU A 260 14.57 -6.56 -14.44
C GLU A 260 13.39 -7.08 -13.60
N SER A 261 13.41 -8.33 -13.15
CA SER A 261 12.43 -8.90 -12.22
C SER A 261 12.90 -8.78 -10.77
N ILE A 262 12.01 -8.97 -9.79
CA ILE A 262 12.41 -9.02 -8.37
C ILE A 262 13.25 -10.26 -8.03
N TYR A 263 13.35 -11.23 -8.94
CA TYR A 263 14.09 -12.48 -8.78
C TYR A 263 15.47 -12.44 -9.47
N GLY A 264 15.85 -11.29 -10.05
CA GLY A 264 17.01 -11.10 -10.91
C GLY A 264 16.62 -10.72 -12.34
N GLU A 265 17.54 -10.84 -13.29
CA GLU A 265 17.32 -10.36 -14.66
C GLU A 265 16.09 -10.99 -15.33
N LYS A 266 15.94 -12.32 -15.23
CA LYS A 266 14.84 -13.09 -15.80
C LYS A 266 14.35 -14.19 -14.86
N PHE A 267 13.10 -14.63 -15.04
CA PHE A 267 12.53 -15.81 -14.37
C PHE A 267 11.71 -16.71 -15.33
N PRO A 268 11.54 -18.01 -14.99
CA PRO A 268 10.83 -18.98 -15.84
C PRO A 268 9.35 -18.68 -16.08
N ASP A 269 8.78 -19.30 -17.12
CA ASP A 269 7.33 -19.31 -17.34
C ASP A 269 6.66 -20.18 -16.26
N GLU A 270 5.74 -19.60 -15.49
CA GLU A 270 5.16 -20.30 -14.35
C GLU A 270 4.11 -21.35 -14.76
N ASN A 271 3.15 -20.98 -15.61
CA ASN A 271 2.30 -21.89 -16.38
C ASN A 271 1.47 -21.11 -17.43
N PHE A 272 0.75 -21.84 -18.29
CA PHE A 272 -0.12 -21.28 -19.33
C PHE A 272 -1.60 -21.68 -19.13
N SER A 273 -2.05 -21.80 -17.88
CA SER A 273 -3.42 -22.23 -17.55
C SER A 273 -4.50 -21.23 -17.97
N VAL A 274 -4.16 -19.94 -18.08
CA VAL A 274 -5.06 -18.87 -18.50
C VAL A 274 -4.77 -18.49 -19.95
N ARG A 275 -5.81 -18.50 -20.79
CA ARG A 275 -5.74 -18.13 -22.20
C ARG A 275 -6.04 -16.65 -22.42
N HIS A 276 -5.46 -16.07 -23.46
CA HIS A 276 -5.69 -14.70 -23.94
C HIS A 276 -7.05 -14.58 -24.65
N SER A 277 -8.10 -14.88 -23.91
CA SER A 277 -9.45 -15.17 -24.42
C SER A 277 -10.35 -13.94 -24.52
N LYS A 278 -9.94 -12.80 -23.97
CA LYS A 278 -10.69 -11.55 -23.93
C LYS A 278 -9.72 -10.34 -23.86
N PRO A 279 -10.20 -9.11 -24.16
CA PRO A 279 -9.46 -7.90 -23.85
C PRO A 279 -9.24 -7.73 -22.33
N PHE A 280 -8.34 -6.82 -21.99
CA PHE A 280 -7.98 -6.39 -20.65
C PHE A 280 -7.33 -7.45 -19.76
N LEU A 281 -6.70 -8.45 -20.38
CA LEU A 281 -5.84 -9.40 -19.67
C LEU A 281 -4.43 -8.82 -19.53
N LEU A 282 -3.83 -9.05 -18.36
CA LEU A 282 -2.47 -8.64 -18.04
C LEU A 282 -1.54 -9.85 -18.19
N SER A 283 -0.49 -9.71 -19.00
CA SER A 283 0.37 -10.83 -19.42
C SER A 283 1.83 -10.42 -19.55
N MET A 284 2.75 -11.36 -19.32
CA MET A 284 4.18 -11.10 -19.37
C MET A 284 4.69 -10.94 -20.81
N ALA A 285 5.44 -9.88 -21.07
CA ALA A 285 6.27 -9.81 -22.26
C ALA A 285 7.58 -10.60 -22.02
N ASN A 286 8.05 -11.30 -23.06
CA ASN A 286 9.27 -12.10 -22.99
C ASN A 286 9.96 -12.15 -24.37
N ALA A 287 11.18 -12.69 -24.40
CA ALA A 287 11.99 -12.89 -25.60
C ALA A 287 12.18 -14.39 -25.93
N GLY A 288 11.14 -15.19 -25.67
CA GLY A 288 11.16 -16.65 -25.77
C GLY A 288 10.97 -17.34 -24.43
N PRO A 289 10.99 -18.69 -24.41
CA PRO A 289 10.68 -19.47 -23.22
C PRO A 289 11.56 -19.08 -22.01
N ASN A 290 10.94 -18.94 -20.84
CA ASN A 290 11.60 -18.68 -19.56
C ASN A 290 12.41 -17.37 -19.49
N THR A 291 11.95 -16.32 -20.17
CA THR A 291 12.62 -15.00 -20.18
C THR A 291 11.73 -13.86 -19.67
N ASN A 292 10.91 -14.14 -18.65
CA ASN A 292 10.06 -13.13 -18.02
C ASN A 292 10.92 -12.16 -17.21
N GLY A 293 10.66 -10.86 -17.30
CA GLY A 293 11.35 -9.81 -16.54
C GLY A 293 10.35 -8.91 -15.81
N SER A 294 10.36 -7.62 -16.12
CA SER A 294 9.33 -6.66 -15.66
C SER A 294 8.40 -6.18 -16.75
N GLN A 295 8.73 -6.40 -18.02
CA GLN A 295 7.87 -5.97 -19.10
C GLN A 295 6.58 -6.79 -19.14
N PHE A 296 5.47 -6.09 -19.38
CA PHE A 296 4.12 -6.65 -19.43
C PHE A 296 3.35 -6.03 -20.60
N PHE A 297 2.25 -6.66 -20.97
CA PHE A 297 1.26 -6.06 -21.85
C PHE A 297 -0.16 -6.27 -21.33
N ILE A 298 -1.03 -5.33 -21.70
CA ILE A 298 -2.47 -5.38 -21.46
C ILE A 298 -3.14 -5.61 -22.81
N THR A 299 -3.92 -6.68 -22.96
CA THR A 299 -4.63 -6.96 -24.21
C THR A 299 -5.75 -5.94 -24.43
N THR A 300 -6.00 -5.53 -25.67
CA THR A 300 -7.19 -4.74 -26.04
C THR A 300 -8.13 -5.51 -26.96
N GLU A 301 -7.70 -6.70 -27.40
CA GLU A 301 -8.46 -7.67 -28.19
C GLU A 301 -8.20 -9.10 -27.68
N LYS A 302 -8.93 -10.07 -28.24
CA LYS A 302 -8.64 -11.50 -28.03
C LYS A 302 -7.42 -11.92 -28.85
N THR A 303 -6.39 -12.49 -28.21
CA THR A 303 -5.10 -12.78 -28.86
C THR A 303 -4.65 -14.25 -28.67
N PRO A 304 -5.38 -15.25 -29.19
CA PRO A 304 -5.15 -16.66 -28.88
C PRO A 304 -3.83 -17.21 -29.42
N TRP A 305 -3.21 -16.55 -30.40
CA TRP A 305 -1.89 -16.93 -30.93
C TRP A 305 -0.73 -16.69 -29.93
N LEU A 306 -1.00 -16.02 -28.81
CA LEU A 306 -0.08 -15.82 -27.69
C LEU A 306 -0.20 -16.92 -26.61
N ASP A 307 -1.22 -17.78 -26.70
CA ASP A 307 -1.41 -18.88 -25.74
C ASP A 307 -0.22 -19.85 -25.79
N GLY A 308 0.24 -20.30 -24.62
CA GLY A 308 1.42 -21.16 -24.49
C GLY A 308 2.77 -20.45 -24.68
N LYS A 309 2.77 -19.13 -24.88
CA LYS A 309 3.98 -18.32 -25.09
C LYS A 309 4.16 -17.20 -24.06
N HIS A 310 3.06 -16.65 -23.58
CA HIS A 310 3.05 -15.57 -22.59
C HIS A 310 2.19 -15.95 -21.39
N VAL A 311 2.72 -15.72 -20.19
CA VAL A 311 2.01 -16.04 -18.94
C VAL A 311 1.00 -14.93 -18.64
N VAL A 312 -0.29 -15.24 -18.71
CA VAL A 312 -1.35 -14.35 -18.24
C VAL A 312 -1.42 -14.44 -16.72
N PHE A 313 -1.26 -13.30 -16.04
CA PHE A 313 -1.14 -13.25 -14.59
C PHE A 313 -2.10 -12.28 -13.90
N GLY A 314 -2.97 -11.62 -14.65
CA GLY A 314 -4.03 -10.81 -14.09
C GLY A 314 -5.01 -10.29 -15.14
N GLU A 315 -5.85 -9.36 -14.71
CA GLU A 315 -6.77 -8.63 -15.57
C GLU A 315 -7.02 -7.23 -15.01
N VAL A 316 -7.48 -6.31 -15.86
CA VAL A 316 -7.98 -5.01 -15.41
C VAL A 316 -9.26 -5.24 -14.60
N ALA A 317 -9.28 -4.74 -13.37
CA ALA A 317 -10.45 -4.72 -12.51
C ALA A 317 -11.29 -3.45 -12.71
N THR A 318 -10.64 -2.29 -12.87
CA THR A 318 -11.26 -1.00 -13.24
C THR A 318 -10.28 -0.15 -14.06
N GLY A 319 -10.79 0.84 -14.82
CA GLY A 319 -9.95 1.70 -15.67
C GLY A 319 -9.76 1.20 -17.11
N GLU A 320 -10.70 0.41 -17.62
CA GLU A 320 -10.70 -0.06 -19.02
C GLU A 320 -10.74 1.11 -20.02
N ASP A 321 -11.40 2.20 -19.66
CA ASP A 321 -11.44 3.46 -20.41
C ASP A 321 -10.06 4.12 -20.48
N VAL A 322 -9.26 4.06 -19.41
CA VAL A 322 -7.87 4.51 -19.39
C VAL A 322 -7.01 3.63 -20.31
N VAL A 323 -7.17 2.31 -20.27
CA VAL A 323 -6.45 1.40 -21.20
C VAL A 323 -6.82 1.71 -22.66
N LYS A 324 -8.10 1.93 -22.96
CA LYS A 324 -8.55 2.38 -24.30
C LYS A 324 -7.99 3.76 -24.67
N ALA A 325 -7.82 4.66 -23.71
CA ALA A 325 -7.20 5.96 -23.94
C ALA A 325 -5.71 5.82 -24.28
N ILE A 326 -4.99 4.92 -23.60
CA ILE A 326 -3.60 4.56 -23.94
C ILE A 326 -3.55 3.98 -25.36
N GLU A 327 -4.42 3.01 -25.66
CA GLU A 327 -4.49 2.35 -26.97
C GLU A 327 -4.66 3.33 -28.13
N LYS A 328 -5.53 4.35 -27.97
CA LYS A 328 -5.76 5.41 -28.97
C LYS A 328 -4.52 6.24 -29.26
N LEU A 329 -3.53 6.24 -28.37
CA LEU A 329 -2.25 6.91 -28.56
C LEU A 329 -1.22 6.01 -29.26
N GLY A 330 -1.56 4.77 -29.60
CA GLY A 330 -0.69 3.84 -30.31
C GLY A 330 -0.62 4.07 -31.82
N SER A 331 0.15 3.21 -32.48
CA SER A 331 0.24 3.14 -33.94
C SER A 331 0.50 1.72 -34.41
N GLN A 332 0.38 1.46 -35.71
CA GLN A 332 0.63 0.12 -36.27
C GLN A 332 2.09 -0.35 -36.10
N SER A 333 3.06 0.58 -36.02
CA SER A 333 4.45 0.24 -35.69
C SER A 333 4.67 -0.05 -34.21
N GLY A 334 3.66 0.22 -33.38
CA GLY A 334 3.72 0.14 -31.93
C GLY A 334 4.26 1.41 -31.27
N ARG A 335 4.82 2.37 -31.99
CA ARG A 335 5.32 3.60 -31.36
C ARG A 335 4.14 4.50 -30.93
N PRO A 336 4.03 4.89 -29.66
CA PRO A 336 3.00 5.84 -29.23
C PRO A 336 3.24 7.25 -29.81
N VAL A 337 2.16 7.98 -30.10
CA VAL A 337 2.21 9.37 -30.57
C VAL A 337 2.46 10.38 -29.44
N LYS A 338 2.26 9.97 -28.18
CA LYS A 338 2.55 10.74 -26.96
C LYS A 338 3.30 9.87 -25.98
N LYS A 339 4.10 10.48 -25.10
CA LYS A 339 4.78 9.73 -24.03
C LYS A 339 3.74 9.34 -22.98
N VAL A 340 3.41 8.06 -22.90
CA VAL A 340 2.49 7.51 -21.91
C VAL A 340 3.30 6.96 -20.73
N THR A 341 3.18 7.58 -19.57
CA THR A 341 3.98 7.29 -18.36
C THR A 341 3.09 6.83 -17.22
N ILE A 342 3.61 5.88 -16.43
CA ILE A 342 3.07 5.49 -15.13
C ILE A 342 3.58 6.54 -14.12
N GLU A 343 2.77 7.53 -13.78
CA GLU A 343 3.16 8.63 -12.87
C GLU A 343 3.26 8.16 -11.42
N ASP A 344 2.38 7.24 -11.03
CA ASP A 344 2.42 6.58 -9.73
C ASP A 344 1.90 5.15 -9.84
N CYS A 345 2.33 4.30 -8.92
CA CYS A 345 1.86 2.93 -8.84
C CYS A 345 1.97 2.41 -7.41
N GLY A 346 1.22 1.35 -7.12
CA GLY A 346 1.22 0.75 -5.80
C GLY A 346 0.21 -0.37 -5.68
N GLU A 347 0.11 -0.88 -4.46
CA GLU A 347 -0.92 -1.82 -4.07
C GLU A 347 -2.16 -1.08 -3.53
N VAL A 348 -3.35 -1.64 -3.75
CA VAL A 348 -4.66 -0.98 -3.48
C VAL A 348 -5.25 -1.32 -2.13
#